data_AF-A0A8T7C265-F1
#
_entry.id   AF-A0A8T7C265-F1
#
_cell.length_a   1.000
_cell.length_b   1.000
_cell.length_c   1.000
_cell.angle_alpha   90.00
_cell.angle_beta   90.00
_cell.angle_gamma   90.00
#
_symmetry.space_group_name_H-M   'P 1'
#
loop_
_entity.id
_entity.type
_entity.pdbx_description
1 polymer ?
#
loop_
_entity_poly.entity_id
_entity_poly.type
_entity_poly.pdbx_seq_one_letter_code
_entity_poly.pdbx_strand_id
1 'polypeptide(L)'
;MSTTQNLDPHEIRKFEELAERWWDEDSEFKPLHAINPLRLAYIDERAPLAGQSVVDVGCGGGLLTEAMARKGAVVTGIDMGESPLEVARLHASQSDVEVRYERCTAEELAEREPARFDVVTCLEMLEHVPDPASVIRACKQLVKPGGAVFFS
;
A
#
# COMPACT_ATOMS: atom_id res chain seq x y z
N MET A 1 0.49 28.11 -2.74
CA MET A 1 -0.44 27.88 -1.63
C MET A 1 0.11 26.70 -0.86
N SER A 2 0.30 26.81 0.45
CA SER A 2 0.75 25.66 1.26
C SER A 2 -0.39 24.65 1.29
N THR A 3 -0.35 23.66 0.40
CA THR A 3 -1.24 22.51 0.44
C THR A 3 -0.88 21.74 1.70
N THR A 4 -1.70 21.86 2.74
CA THR A 4 -1.60 20.99 3.91
C THR A 4 -1.80 19.56 3.42
N GLN A 5 -0.75 18.74 3.47
CA GLN A 5 -0.84 17.32 3.11
C GLN A 5 -1.83 16.62 4.05
N ASN A 6 -2.63 15.70 3.51
CA ASN A 6 -3.68 14.97 4.22
C ASN A 6 -3.09 13.89 5.14
N LEU A 7 -2.38 14.31 6.18
CA LEU A 7 -1.56 13.44 7.02
C LEU A 7 -1.78 13.73 8.50
N ASP A 8 -1.85 12.68 9.32
CA ASP A 8 -1.74 12.79 10.76
C ASP A 8 -0.31 12.43 11.20
N PRO A 9 0.51 13.41 11.65
CA PRO A 9 1.86 13.14 12.12
C PRO A 9 1.93 12.19 13.31
N HIS A 10 0.87 12.08 14.13
CA HIS A 10 0.86 11.16 15.26
C HIS A 10 0.77 9.70 14.80
N GLU A 11 -0.11 9.43 13.85
CA GLU A 11 -0.26 8.08 13.29
C GLU A 11 1.01 7.65 12.55
N ILE A 12 1.65 8.54 11.77
CA ILE A 12 2.92 8.23 11.09
C ILE A 12 3.99 7.82 12.11
N ARG A 13 4.19 8.60 13.19
CA ARG A 13 5.19 8.29 14.22
C ARG A 13 4.96 6.93 14.88
N LYS A 14 3.70 6.59 15.15
CA LYS A 14 3.33 5.29 15.75
C LYS A 14 3.80 4.12 14.87
N PHE A 15 3.66 4.21 13.55
CA PHE A 15 4.13 3.16 12.64
C PHE A 15 5.65 3.19 12.44
N GLU A 16 6.29 4.35 12.51
CA GLU A 16 7.76 4.45 12.50
C GLU A 16 8.39 3.73 13.69
N GLU A 17 7.81 3.87 14.89
CA GLU A 17 8.32 3.23 16.12
C GLU A 17 8.21 1.69 16.09
N LEU A 18 7.26 1.15 15.32
CA LEU A 18 7.01 -0.29 15.23
C LEU A 18 7.69 -0.94 14.01
N ALA A 19 8.32 -0.16 13.13
CA ALA A 19 8.74 -0.60 11.80
C ALA A 19 9.63 -1.85 11.80
N GLU A 20 10.62 -1.94 12.68
CA GLU A 20 11.57 -3.07 12.72
C GLU A 20 10.90 -4.43 13.00
N ARG A 21 9.69 -4.41 13.57
CA ARG A 21 8.94 -5.61 13.93
C ARG A 21 7.88 -5.98 12.90
N TRP A 22 7.81 -5.28 11.75
CA TRP A 22 6.75 -5.47 10.76
C TRP A 22 6.64 -6.91 10.25
N TRP A 23 7.78 -7.58 10.06
CA TRP A 23 7.87 -8.94 9.54
C TRP A 23 7.99 -10.02 10.63
N ASP A 24 7.87 -9.65 11.90
CA ASP A 24 7.74 -10.60 13.01
C ASP A 24 6.27 -11.06 13.13
N GLU A 25 6.02 -12.35 12.89
CA GLU A 25 4.69 -12.96 12.91
C GLU A 25 4.04 -12.97 14.31
N ASP A 26 4.81 -12.72 15.37
CA ASP A 26 4.33 -12.63 16.75
C ASP A 26 4.31 -11.19 17.29
N SER A 27 4.49 -10.19 16.42
CA SER A 27 4.44 -8.76 16.76
C SER A 27 3.02 -8.17 16.81
N GLU A 28 2.94 -6.86 16.98
CA GLU A 28 1.74 -6.04 16.82
C GLU A 28 1.08 -6.23 15.43
N PHE A 29 1.86 -6.64 14.42
CA PHE A 29 1.39 -6.88 13.06
C PHE A 29 0.93 -8.33 12.82
N LYS A 30 0.96 -9.20 13.84
CA LYS A 30 0.44 -10.58 13.77
C LYS A 30 -0.95 -10.68 13.10
N PRO A 31 -1.94 -9.80 13.39
CA PRO A 31 -3.22 -9.86 12.70
C PRO A 31 -3.10 -9.62 11.19
N LEU A 32 -2.20 -8.73 10.75
CA LEU A 32 -1.96 -8.46 9.33
C LEU A 32 -1.33 -9.65 8.63
N HIS A 33 -0.38 -10.34 9.28
CA HIS A 33 0.18 -11.60 8.78
C HIS A 33 -0.92 -12.66 8.60
N ALA A 34 -1.76 -12.84 9.62
CA ALA A 34 -2.82 -13.84 9.62
C ALA A 34 -3.90 -13.56 8.55
N ILE A 35 -4.26 -12.30 8.31
CA ILE A 35 -5.29 -11.94 7.32
C ILE A 35 -4.74 -11.88 5.88
N ASN A 36 -3.42 -11.73 5.69
CA ASN A 36 -2.81 -11.49 4.38
C ASN A 36 -3.19 -12.53 3.31
N PRO A 37 -3.15 -13.85 3.59
CA PRO A 37 -3.54 -14.85 2.60
C PRO A 37 -5.00 -14.72 2.15
N LEU A 38 -5.90 -14.34 3.06
CA LEU A 38 -7.33 -14.19 2.78
C LEU A 38 -7.60 -12.97 1.89
N ARG A 39 -7.05 -11.80 2.24
CA ARG A 39 -7.24 -10.58 1.44
C ARG A 39 -6.57 -10.69 0.07
N LEU A 40 -5.38 -11.30 -0.01
CA LEU A 40 -4.71 -11.56 -1.28
C LEU A 40 -5.57 -12.45 -2.18
N ALA A 41 -6.11 -13.55 -1.64
CA ALA A 41 -6.99 -14.44 -2.40
C ALA A 41 -8.26 -13.75 -2.87
N TYR A 42 -8.88 -12.93 -2.02
CA TYR A 42 -10.08 -12.16 -2.36
C TYR A 42 -9.85 -11.18 -3.52
N ILE A 43 -8.71 -10.49 -3.49
CA ILE A 43 -8.28 -9.55 -4.54
C ILE A 43 -8.03 -10.31 -5.84
N ASP A 44 -7.19 -11.35 -5.81
CA ASP A 44 -6.77 -12.12 -6.99
C ASP A 44 -7.95 -12.87 -7.67
N GLU A 45 -8.95 -13.31 -6.90
CA GLU A 45 -10.18 -13.91 -7.44
C GLU A 45 -11.01 -12.91 -8.26
N ARG A 46 -11.04 -11.63 -7.85
CA ARG A 46 -11.89 -10.59 -8.46
C ARG A 46 -11.15 -9.77 -9.52
N ALA A 47 -9.85 -9.62 -9.36
CA ALA A 47 -8.96 -8.93 -10.26
C ALA A 47 -7.63 -9.71 -10.35
N PRO A 48 -7.53 -10.70 -11.26
CA PRO A 48 -6.36 -11.55 -11.39
C PRO A 48 -5.07 -10.73 -11.54
N LEU A 49 -4.12 -10.94 -10.64
CA LEU A 49 -2.99 -10.04 -10.44
C LEU A 49 -1.84 -10.23 -11.44
N ALA A 50 -1.71 -11.43 -11.99
CA ALA A 50 -0.60 -11.76 -12.89
C ALA A 50 -0.53 -10.82 -14.11
N GLY A 51 0.60 -10.13 -14.25
CA GLY A 51 0.86 -9.16 -15.32
C GLY A 51 0.18 -7.80 -15.15
N GLN A 52 -0.59 -7.57 -14.08
CA GLN A 52 -1.29 -6.32 -13.84
C GLN A 52 -0.39 -5.27 -13.20
N SER A 53 -0.65 -4.00 -13.50
CA SER A 53 -0.08 -2.88 -12.75
C SER A 53 -0.90 -2.60 -11.51
N VAL A 54 -0.25 -2.61 -10.33
CA VAL A 54 -0.92 -2.51 -9.03
C VAL A 54 -0.29 -1.41 -8.19
N VAL A 55 -1.10 -0.65 -7.46
CA VAL A 55 -0.62 0.24 -6.40
C VAL A 55 -1.23 -0.14 -5.05
N ASP A 56 -0.38 -0.22 -4.03
CA ASP A 56 -0.74 -0.46 -2.63
C ASP A 56 -0.57 0.82 -1.81
N VAL A 57 -1.70 1.44 -1.43
CA VAL A 57 -1.79 2.72 -0.74
C VAL A 57 -1.75 2.51 0.78
N GLY A 58 -0.74 3.04 1.44
CA GLY A 58 -0.46 2.74 2.86
C GLY A 58 0.18 1.37 3.01
N CYS A 59 1.15 1.06 2.15
CA CYS A 59 1.76 -0.27 2.08
C CYS A 59 2.53 -0.67 3.34
N GLY A 60 2.95 0.30 4.16
CA GLY A 60 3.77 0.09 5.34
C GLY A 60 5.01 -0.74 5.05
N GLY A 61 5.21 -1.81 5.83
CA GLY A 61 6.31 -2.77 5.67
C GLY A 61 6.17 -3.76 4.50
N GLY A 62 5.14 -3.64 3.65
CA GLY A 62 5.09 -4.34 2.36
C GLY A 62 4.45 -5.73 2.36
N LEU A 63 3.72 -6.12 3.41
CA LEU A 63 3.12 -7.46 3.53
C LEU A 63 2.22 -7.85 2.35
N LEU A 64 1.27 -6.97 2.00
CA LEU A 64 0.39 -7.21 0.86
C LEU A 64 1.13 -6.95 -0.45
N THR A 65 1.94 -5.89 -0.48
CA THR A 65 2.69 -5.46 -1.65
C THR A 65 3.58 -6.56 -2.22
N GLU A 66 4.40 -7.20 -1.38
CA GLU A 66 5.24 -8.33 -1.80
C GLU A 66 4.42 -9.56 -2.17
N ALA A 67 3.31 -9.81 -1.46
CA ALA A 67 2.45 -10.95 -1.76
C ALA A 67 1.78 -10.82 -3.14
N MET A 68 1.36 -9.60 -3.53
CA MET A 68 0.86 -9.31 -4.87
C MET A 68 1.96 -9.43 -5.93
N ALA A 69 3.18 -8.98 -5.64
CA ALA A 69 4.32 -9.13 -6.56
C ALA A 69 4.66 -10.61 -6.81
N ARG A 70 4.63 -11.45 -5.76
CA ARG A 70 4.81 -12.91 -5.88
C ARG A 70 3.69 -13.58 -6.69
N LYS A 71 2.51 -12.96 -6.81
CA LYS A 71 1.43 -13.37 -7.73
C LYS A 71 1.66 -12.96 -9.19
N GLY A 72 2.76 -12.27 -9.48
CA GLY A 72 3.15 -11.84 -10.81
C GLY A 72 2.66 -10.45 -11.19
N ALA A 73 2.16 -9.65 -10.24
CA ALA A 73 1.83 -8.25 -10.47
C ALA A 73 3.09 -7.37 -10.55
N VAL A 74 3.00 -6.26 -11.28
CA VAL A 74 3.97 -5.16 -11.26
C VAL A 74 3.50 -4.16 -10.22
N VAL A 75 4.10 -4.19 -9.03
CA VAL A 75 3.56 -3.50 -7.85
C VAL A 75 4.36 -2.25 -7.49
N THR A 76 3.64 -1.16 -7.25
CA THR A 76 4.13 0.03 -6.56
C THR A 76 3.52 0.08 -5.15
N GLY A 77 4.32 0.06 -4.09
CA GLY A 77 3.87 0.37 -2.73
C GLY A 77 4.13 1.84 -2.40
N ILE A 78 3.13 2.54 -1.86
CA ILE A 78 3.31 3.91 -1.35
C ILE A 78 2.97 4.02 0.13
N ASP A 79 3.76 4.78 0.86
CA ASP A 79 3.51 5.12 2.25
C ASP A 79 4.13 6.50 2.58
N MET A 80 3.80 7.08 3.72
CA MET A 80 4.42 8.32 4.20
C MET A 80 5.43 8.10 5.33
N GLY A 81 5.40 6.96 6.01
CA GLY A 81 6.42 6.56 6.98
C GLY A 81 7.70 6.10 6.27
N GLU A 82 8.84 6.73 6.56
CA GLU A 82 10.12 6.32 5.94
C GLU A 82 10.61 4.98 6.53
N SER A 83 10.58 4.81 7.85
CA SER A 83 11.04 3.57 8.48
C SER A 83 10.30 2.30 8.00
N PRO A 84 8.95 2.30 7.89
CA PRO A 84 8.22 1.18 7.28
C PRO A 84 8.67 0.89 5.84
N LEU A 85 8.87 1.92 5.02
CA LEU A 85 9.34 1.75 3.64
C LEU A 85 10.78 1.20 3.56
N GLU A 86 11.67 1.62 4.46
CA GLU A 86 13.02 1.05 4.56
C GLU A 86 12.96 -0.45 4.88
N VAL A 87 12.12 -0.84 5.85
CA VAL A 87 11.88 -2.24 6.19
C VAL A 87 11.29 -3.02 5.00
N ALA A 88 10.33 -2.44 4.28
CA ALA A 88 9.74 -3.05 3.10
C ALA A 88 10.76 -3.27 1.97
N ARG A 89 11.61 -2.27 1.70
CA ARG A 89 12.69 -2.37 0.69
C ARG A 89 13.72 -3.42 1.09
N LEU A 90 14.12 -3.45 2.37
CA LEU A 90 15.08 -4.44 2.88
C LEU A 90 14.52 -5.87 2.75
N HIS A 91 13.29 -6.09 3.20
CA HIS A 91 12.67 -7.41 3.15
C HIS A 91 12.45 -7.87 1.70
N ALA A 92 11.98 -7.00 0.80
CA ALA A 92 11.83 -7.32 -0.62
C ALA A 92 13.16 -7.71 -1.26
N SER A 93 14.25 -7.01 -0.93
CA SER A 93 15.61 -7.36 -1.39
C SER A 93 16.08 -8.71 -0.85
N GLN A 94 15.79 -9.04 0.42
CA GLN A 94 16.16 -10.33 1.01
C GLN A 94 15.33 -11.48 0.44
N SER A 95 14.10 -11.17 0.05
CA SER A 95 13.12 -12.11 -0.51
C SER A 95 13.21 -12.29 -2.03
N ASP A 96 14.09 -11.56 -2.70
CA ASP A 96 14.22 -11.51 -4.17
C ASP A 96 12.89 -11.16 -4.86
N VAL A 97 12.18 -10.17 -4.32
CA VAL A 97 10.90 -9.67 -4.85
C VAL A 97 11.09 -8.26 -5.39
N GLU A 98 10.74 -8.06 -6.67
CA GLU A 98 10.82 -6.75 -7.31
C GLU A 98 9.56 -5.92 -7.03
N VAL A 99 9.72 -4.84 -6.25
CA VAL A 99 8.65 -3.88 -5.92
C VAL A 99 9.21 -2.46 -5.96
N ARG A 100 8.44 -1.51 -6.52
CA ARG A 100 8.74 -0.07 -6.39
C ARG A 100 8.13 0.47 -5.11
N TYR A 101 8.95 0.85 -4.13
CA TYR A 101 8.49 1.54 -2.92
C TYR A 101 8.79 3.03 -2.97
N GLU A 102 7.76 3.87 -2.80
CA GLU A 102 7.87 5.31 -2.90
C GLU A 102 7.22 6.04 -1.72
N ARG A 103 7.90 7.07 -1.22
CA ARG A 103 7.34 7.94 -0.18
C ARG A 103 6.55 9.08 -0.80
N CYS A 104 5.23 8.94 -0.87
CA CYS A 104 4.32 9.99 -1.34
C CYS A 104 2.89 9.71 -0.86
N THR A 105 2.02 10.73 -0.92
CA THR A 105 0.60 10.52 -0.67
C THR A 105 -0.11 9.91 -1.89
N ALA A 106 -1.30 9.34 -1.67
CA ALA A 106 -2.15 8.89 -2.76
C ALA A 106 -2.54 10.04 -3.69
N GLU A 107 -2.82 11.23 -3.12
CA GLU A 107 -3.14 12.44 -3.87
C GLU A 107 -1.99 12.88 -4.79
N GLU A 108 -0.76 12.92 -4.28
CA GLU A 108 0.42 13.29 -5.07
C GLU A 108 0.67 12.29 -6.21
N LEU A 109 0.52 11.00 -5.95
CA LEU A 109 0.65 9.99 -6.98
C LEU A 109 -0.49 10.11 -8.02
N ALA A 110 -1.72 10.38 -7.59
CA ALA A 110 -2.87 10.53 -8.48
C ALA A 110 -2.72 11.72 -9.43
N GLU A 111 -2.09 12.81 -8.99
CA GLU A 111 -1.76 13.96 -9.84
C GLU A 111 -0.70 13.62 -10.89
N ARG A 112 0.32 12.84 -10.51
CA ARG A 112 1.45 12.48 -11.38
C ARG A 112 1.14 11.34 -12.36
N GLU A 113 0.36 10.37 -11.91
CA GLU A 113 0.15 9.08 -12.58
C GLU A 113 -1.35 8.70 -12.63
N PRO A 114 -2.25 9.57 -13.14
CA PRO A 114 -3.68 9.27 -13.22
C PRO A 114 -3.96 8.11 -14.19
N ALA A 115 -4.98 7.31 -13.86
CA ALA A 115 -5.43 6.16 -14.63
C ALA A 115 -4.29 5.20 -15.03
N ARG A 116 -3.32 5.00 -14.14
CA ARG A 116 -2.13 4.19 -14.40
C ARG A 116 -2.29 2.73 -14.00
N PHE A 117 -3.08 2.43 -12.98
CA PHE A 117 -3.09 1.11 -12.34
C PHE A 117 -4.33 0.30 -12.70
N ASP A 118 -4.15 -0.99 -12.97
CA ASP A 118 -5.25 -1.93 -13.18
C ASP A 118 -5.95 -2.27 -11.85
N VAL A 119 -5.18 -2.32 -10.75
CA VAL A 119 -5.67 -2.54 -9.39
C VAL A 119 -5.10 -1.51 -8.43
N VAL A 120 -5.95 -0.96 -7.58
CA VAL A 120 -5.58 -0.09 -6.44
C VAL A 120 -6.04 -0.76 -5.15
N THR A 121 -5.13 -0.95 -4.20
CA THR A 121 -5.44 -1.46 -2.86
C THR A 121 -5.21 -0.35 -1.83
N CYS A 122 -6.12 -0.19 -0.87
CA CYS A 122 -6.02 0.73 0.26
C CYS A 122 -6.66 0.06 1.48
N LEU A 123 -5.87 -0.68 2.27
CA LEU A 123 -6.34 -1.57 3.32
C LEU A 123 -5.76 -1.15 4.68
N GLU A 124 -6.60 -1.04 5.71
CA GLU A 124 -6.21 -0.61 7.08
C GLU A 124 -5.44 0.73 7.05
N MET A 125 -5.94 1.68 6.24
CA MET A 125 -5.27 2.95 5.96
C MET A 125 -6.19 4.17 6.18
N LEU A 126 -7.46 4.08 5.80
CA LEU A 126 -8.38 5.21 5.76
C LEU A 126 -8.70 5.79 7.15
N GLU A 127 -8.64 4.97 8.19
CA GLU A 127 -8.84 5.38 9.58
C GLU A 127 -7.68 6.22 10.15
N HIS A 128 -6.52 6.24 9.47
CA HIS A 128 -5.31 6.91 9.90
C HIS A 128 -5.11 8.29 9.25
N VAL A 129 -6.06 8.74 8.42
CA VAL A 129 -5.96 10.01 7.69
C VAL A 129 -7.02 11.03 8.13
N PRO A 130 -6.71 12.35 8.09
CA PRO A 130 -7.70 13.39 8.42
C PRO A 130 -8.90 13.48 7.45
N ASP A 131 -8.69 13.31 6.14
CA ASP A 131 -9.73 13.31 5.10
C ASP A 131 -9.70 11.99 4.30
N PRO A 132 -10.38 10.92 4.76
CA PRO A 132 -10.46 9.66 4.02
C PRO A 132 -11.17 9.80 2.68
N ALA A 133 -12.07 10.78 2.52
CA ALA A 133 -12.74 11.00 1.24
C ALA A 133 -11.78 11.53 0.17
N SER A 134 -10.72 12.25 0.57
CA SER A 134 -9.62 12.64 -0.34
C SER A 134 -8.87 11.43 -0.86
N VAL A 135 -8.51 10.48 0.01
CA VAL A 135 -7.81 9.25 -0.37
C VAL A 135 -8.66 8.40 -1.32
N ILE A 136 -9.98 8.27 -1.06
CA ILE A 136 -10.90 7.55 -1.95
C ILE A 136 -10.95 8.21 -3.35
N ARG A 137 -10.97 9.56 -3.42
CA ARG A 137 -10.92 10.29 -4.70
C ARG A 137 -9.59 10.04 -5.43
N ALA A 138 -8.47 10.05 -4.71
CA ALA A 138 -7.17 9.75 -5.28
C ALA A 138 -7.09 8.31 -5.82
N CYS A 139 -7.58 7.32 -5.06
CA CYS A 139 -7.65 5.92 -5.51
C CYS A 139 -8.49 5.78 -6.79
N LYS A 140 -9.63 6.47 -6.86
CA LYS A 140 -10.46 6.53 -8.08
C LYS A 140 -9.72 7.17 -9.26
N GLN A 141 -8.87 8.17 -9.02
CA GLN A 141 -8.10 8.82 -10.06
C GLN A 141 -6.90 7.98 -10.53
N LEU A 142 -6.30 7.18 -9.64
CA LEU A 142 -5.19 6.28 -9.93
C LEU A 142 -5.59 5.07 -10.80
N VAL A 143 -6.80 4.55 -10.58
CA VAL A 143 -7.27 3.34 -11.29
C VAL A 143 -7.64 3.64 -12.74
N LYS A 144 -7.29 2.73 -13.65
CA LYS A 144 -7.73 2.76 -15.05
C LYS A 144 -9.25 2.63 -15.18
N PRO A 145 -9.86 3.13 -16.27
CA PRO A 145 -11.22 2.75 -16.62
C PRO A 145 -11.37 1.22 -16.69
N GLY A 146 -12.30 0.67 -15.92
CA GLY A 146 -12.52 -0.78 -15.82
C GLY A 146 -11.57 -1.52 -14.86
N GLY A 147 -10.63 -0.82 -14.22
CA GLY A 147 -9.82 -1.39 -13.15
C GLY A 147 -10.57 -1.51 -11.82
N ALA A 148 -9.93 -2.16 -10.85
CA ALA A 148 -10.52 -2.45 -9.54
C ALA A 148 -9.89 -1.61 -8.44
N VAL A 149 -10.71 -1.20 -7.47
CA VAL A 149 -10.25 -0.55 -6.23
C VAL A 149 -10.76 -1.34 -5.05
N PHE A 150 -9.87 -1.70 -4.14
CA PHE A 150 -10.19 -2.46 -2.93
C PHE A 150 -9.92 -1.61 -1.69
N PHE A 151 -10.91 -1.59 -0.80
CA PHE A 151 -10.81 -1.01 0.53
C PHE A 151 -11.12 -2.10 1.57
N SER A 152 -10.37 -2.13 2.68
CA SER A 152 -10.74 -2.87 3.89
C SER A 152 -10.46 -2.04 5.13
#